data_AF-A0A8T3ZWJ3-F1
#
_entry.id   AF-A0A8T3ZWJ3-F1
#
_cell.length_a   1.000
_cell.length_b   1.000
_cell.length_c   1.000
_cell.angle_alpha   90.00
_cell.angle_beta   90.00
_cell.angle_gamma   90.00
#
_symmetry.space_group_name_H-M   'P 1'
#
loop_
_entity.id
_entity.type
_entity.pdbx_description
1 polymer ?
#
loop_
_entity_poly.entity_id
_entity_poly.type
_entity_poly.pdbx_seq_one_letter_code
_entity_poly.pdbx_strand_id
1 'polypeptide(L)'
;MRKTKGRKRASTKECFDTDGSTKLKVLFIMVVSAAVFFYFAFSSYDNTLKAIILLGDLVLTGTIVRQLTGWEGYYGLLIVRGKRGFGLMAWFAKRFEPALRELMDFGMSLGFGILYSHLLFKDKPKKFIIHSLLVVAFFAWTYFQFIQVIGGAMGSLVFLLSLLLGLFALGYSFLIISSFNILSYYYSKFILNVVPAGPAPAAGAMPVIPGITIPFWEGIIAIIIVASVHELAHGVMCNIVKLRIKSSGALLFGFLPIGAFVEPDEEKFKN
;
A
#
# COMPACT_ATOMS: atom_id res chain seq x y z
N MET A 1 -10.42 -46.79 20.56
CA MET A 1 -10.18 -46.59 19.11
C MET A 1 -11.19 -45.60 18.53
N ARG A 2 -10.78 -44.34 18.28
CA ARG A 2 -11.50 -43.43 17.36
C ARG A 2 -10.44 -42.49 16.76
N LYS A 3 -9.95 -42.86 15.57
CA LYS A 3 -9.01 -42.06 14.78
C LYS A 3 -9.72 -40.79 14.31
N THR A 4 -9.26 -39.63 14.77
CA THR A 4 -9.63 -38.32 14.23
C THR A 4 -9.07 -38.20 12.81
N LYS A 5 -9.96 -38.02 11.83
CA LYS A 5 -9.62 -37.73 10.44
C LYS A 5 -8.86 -36.41 10.38
N GLY A 6 -7.56 -36.47 10.08
CA GLY A 6 -6.77 -35.31 9.70
C GLY A 6 -7.37 -34.66 8.45
N ARG A 7 -7.81 -33.41 8.58
CA ARG A 7 -8.09 -32.52 7.45
C ARG A 7 -6.78 -32.36 6.66
N LYS A 8 -6.71 -32.93 5.46
CA LYS A 8 -5.63 -32.69 4.51
C LYS A 8 -5.52 -31.18 4.29
N ARG A 9 -4.42 -30.55 4.75
CA ARG A 9 -4.05 -29.19 4.34
C ARG A 9 -3.90 -29.21 2.81
N ALA A 10 -4.65 -28.36 2.12
CA ALA A 10 -4.52 -28.18 0.69
C ALA A 10 -3.06 -27.83 0.38
N SER A 11 -2.41 -28.67 -0.43
CA SER A 11 -1.08 -28.41 -0.98
C SER A 11 -1.20 -27.21 -1.91
N THR A 12 -0.72 -26.06 -1.47
CA THR A 12 -0.56 -24.88 -2.32
C THR A 12 0.55 -25.18 -3.34
N LYS A 13 0.16 -25.44 -4.59
CA LYS A 13 1.12 -25.58 -5.69
C LYS A 13 1.89 -24.27 -5.82
N GLU A 14 3.22 -24.33 -5.81
CA GLU A 14 4.02 -23.13 -6.04
C GLU A 14 3.82 -22.66 -7.48
N CYS A 15 3.52 -21.38 -7.62
CA CYS A 15 3.20 -20.72 -8.89
C CYS A 15 4.36 -20.81 -9.91
N PHE A 16 5.57 -21.05 -9.42
CA PHE A 16 6.83 -21.14 -10.18
C PHE A 16 7.18 -22.54 -10.69
N ASP A 17 6.41 -23.57 -10.31
CA ASP A 17 6.64 -24.97 -10.69
C ASP A 17 5.96 -25.37 -12.02
N THR A 18 5.58 -24.38 -12.82
CA THR A 18 5.01 -24.59 -14.16
C THR A 18 6.09 -24.97 -15.18
N ASP A 19 5.74 -25.87 -16.10
CA ASP A 19 6.61 -26.31 -17.19
C ASP A 19 7.08 -25.14 -18.07
N GLY A 20 8.27 -25.26 -18.66
CA GLY A 20 8.89 -24.22 -19.49
C GLY A 20 8.03 -23.82 -20.69
N SER A 21 7.34 -24.77 -21.31
CA SER A 21 6.37 -24.52 -22.39
C SER A 21 5.19 -23.67 -21.92
N THR A 22 4.65 -23.96 -20.73
CA THR A 22 3.55 -23.20 -20.14
C THR A 22 3.99 -21.78 -19.78
N LYS A 23 5.20 -21.60 -19.24
CA LYS A 23 5.76 -20.26 -18.95
C LYS A 23 5.87 -19.41 -20.21
N LEU A 24 6.33 -20.00 -21.31
CA LEU A 24 6.45 -19.29 -22.59
C LEU A 24 5.08 -18.89 -23.15
N LYS A 25 4.09 -19.78 -23.09
CA LYS A 25 2.70 -19.48 -23.50
C LYS A 25 2.08 -18.36 -22.68
N VAL A 26 2.25 -18.39 -21.36
CA VAL A 26 1.75 -17.35 -20.46
C VAL A 26 2.41 -16.02 -20.77
N LEU A 27 3.74 -15.99 -20.92
CA LEU A 27 4.46 -14.78 -21.28
C LEU A 27 3.96 -14.21 -22.62
N PHE A 28 3.80 -15.06 -23.62
CA PHE A 28 3.28 -14.65 -24.93
C PHE A 28 1.88 -14.03 -24.81
N ILE A 29 0.96 -14.69 -24.09
CA ILE A 29 -0.41 -14.19 -23.87
C ILE A 29 -0.40 -12.85 -23.14
N MET A 30 0.42 -12.69 -22.09
CA MET A 30 0.54 -11.44 -21.34
C MET A 30 1.08 -10.31 -22.21
N VAL A 31 2.08 -10.57 -23.08
CA VAL A 31 2.63 -9.57 -23.99
C VAL A 31 1.62 -9.17 -25.07
N VAL A 32 0.90 -10.14 -25.64
CA VAL A 32 -0.14 -9.87 -26.65
C VAL A 32 -1.29 -9.06 -26.04
N SER A 33 -1.78 -9.47 -24.86
CA SER A 33 -2.80 -8.72 -24.12
C SER A 33 -2.32 -7.33 -23.77
N ALA A 34 -1.08 -7.16 -23.32
CA ALA A 34 -0.53 -5.83 -23.07
C ALA A 34 -0.51 -4.94 -24.33
N ALA A 35 -0.13 -5.48 -25.49
CA ALA A 35 -0.14 -4.74 -26.74
C ALA A 35 -1.57 -4.32 -27.16
N VAL A 36 -2.54 -5.23 -27.04
CA VAL A 36 -3.96 -4.94 -27.29
C VAL A 36 -4.48 -3.89 -26.32
N PHE A 37 -4.22 -4.06 -25.02
CA PHE A 37 -4.60 -3.13 -23.98
C PHE A 37 -4.08 -1.72 -24.26
N PHE A 38 -2.80 -1.56 -24.60
CA PHE A 38 -2.23 -0.24 -24.87
C PHE A 38 -2.73 0.38 -26.16
N TYR A 39 -2.92 -0.42 -27.21
CA TYR A 39 -3.49 0.05 -28.46
C TYR A 39 -4.88 0.68 -28.23
N PHE A 40 -5.74 0.03 -27.46
CA PHE A 40 -7.06 0.57 -27.14
C PHE A 40 -7.02 1.68 -26.09
N ALA A 41 -6.12 1.63 -25.11
CA ALA A 41 -6.00 2.66 -24.08
C ALA A 41 -5.64 4.03 -24.67
N PHE A 42 -4.72 4.09 -25.65
CA PHE A 42 -4.28 5.32 -26.30
C PHE A 42 -5.07 5.68 -27.59
N SER A 43 -6.07 4.88 -27.95
CA SER A 43 -6.94 5.16 -29.08
C SER A 43 -7.81 6.41 -28.87
N SER A 44 -8.45 6.89 -29.92
CA SER A 44 -9.42 8.01 -29.87
C SER A 44 -10.88 7.56 -29.63
N TYR A 45 -11.13 6.31 -29.24
CA TYR A 45 -12.48 5.80 -28.96
C TYR A 45 -13.16 6.47 -27.75
N ASP A 46 -14.49 6.31 -27.66
CA ASP A 46 -15.28 6.74 -26.50
C ASP A 46 -14.77 6.10 -25.20
N ASN A 47 -14.80 6.87 -24.11
CA ASN A 47 -14.26 6.45 -22.82
C ASN A 47 -14.99 5.23 -22.25
N THR A 48 -16.30 5.12 -22.48
CA THR A 48 -17.11 3.98 -22.03
C THR A 48 -16.72 2.72 -22.79
N LEU A 49 -16.57 2.84 -24.11
CA LEU A 49 -16.18 1.74 -24.99
C LEU A 49 -14.75 1.27 -24.69
N LYS A 50 -13.82 2.21 -24.45
CA LYS A 50 -12.47 1.89 -23.96
C LYS A 50 -12.52 1.12 -22.65
N ALA A 51 -13.27 1.60 -21.65
CA ALA A 51 -13.35 0.94 -20.35
C ALA A 51 -13.85 -0.51 -20.48
N ILE A 52 -14.87 -0.76 -21.30
CA ILE A 52 -15.41 -2.10 -21.53
C ILE A 52 -14.36 -3.01 -22.18
N ILE A 53 -13.67 -2.53 -23.23
CA ILE A 53 -12.65 -3.32 -23.94
C ILE A 53 -11.47 -3.63 -23.03
N LEU A 54 -10.97 -2.63 -22.29
CA LEU A 54 -9.82 -2.77 -21.40
C LEU A 54 -10.11 -3.73 -20.24
N LEU A 55 -11.28 -3.60 -19.61
CA LEU A 55 -11.71 -4.53 -18.57
C LEU A 55 -11.92 -5.94 -19.13
N GLY A 56 -12.52 -6.05 -20.31
CA GLY A 56 -12.72 -7.32 -21.01
C GLY A 56 -11.40 -8.04 -21.30
N ASP A 57 -10.39 -7.32 -21.79
CA ASP A 57 -9.05 -7.86 -22.06
C ASP A 57 -8.39 -8.38 -20.77
N LEU A 58 -8.40 -7.59 -19.69
CA LEU A 58 -7.81 -8.00 -18.41
C LEU A 58 -8.52 -9.22 -17.80
N VAL A 59 -9.85 -9.27 -17.88
CA VAL A 59 -10.65 -10.42 -17.41
C VAL A 59 -10.36 -11.66 -18.24
N LEU A 60 -10.31 -11.53 -19.56
CA LEU A 60 -10.04 -12.63 -20.49
C LEU A 60 -8.64 -13.19 -20.26
N THR A 61 -7.63 -12.33 -20.28
CA THR A 61 -6.22 -12.69 -20.07
C THR A 61 -6.02 -13.36 -18.73
N GLY A 62 -6.58 -12.80 -17.65
CA GLY A 62 -6.48 -13.41 -16.33
C GLY A 62 -7.19 -14.76 -16.26
N THR A 63 -8.31 -14.95 -16.94
CA THR A 63 -9.01 -16.24 -16.99
C THR A 63 -8.23 -17.29 -17.79
N ILE A 64 -7.66 -16.92 -18.94
CA ILE A 64 -6.83 -17.80 -19.76
C ILE A 64 -5.58 -18.23 -19.00
N VAL A 65 -4.85 -17.28 -18.41
CA VAL A 65 -3.64 -17.57 -17.63
C VAL A 65 -3.98 -18.49 -16.46
N ARG A 66 -5.09 -18.25 -15.75
CA ARG A 66 -5.58 -19.14 -14.69
C ARG A 66 -5.82 -20.57 -15.17
N GLN A 67 -6.42 -20.76 -16.34
CA GLN A 67 -6.65 -22.10 -16.89
C GLN A 67 -5.35 -22.81 -17.27
N LEU A 68 -4.37 -22.07 -17.78
CA LEU A 68 -3.07 -22.63 -18.19
C LEU A 68 -2.15 -22.95 -17.00
N THR A 69 -2.16 -22.12 -15.96
CA THR A 69 -1.22 -22.23 -14.85
C THR A 69 -1.81 -22.85 -13.60
N GLY A 70 -3.14 -22.88 -13.47
CA GLY A 70 -3.84 -23.30 -12.27
C GLY A 70 -3.67 -22.33 -11.08
N TRP A 71 -3.28 -21.08 -11.33
CA TRP A 71 -3.13 -20.07 -10.28
C TRP A 71 -4.46 -19.75 -9.60
N GLU A 72 -4.41 -19.40 -8.32
CA GLU A 72 -5.59 -18.93 -7.58
C GLU A 72 -6.02 -17.56 -8.10
N GLY A 73 -7.32 -17.32 -8.28
CA GLY A 73 -7.80 -16.09 -8.90
C GLY A 73 -9.29 -16.07 -9.21
N TYR A 74 -9.86 -14.88 -9.44
CA TYR A 74 -11.27 -14.69 -9.75
C TYR A 74 -11.50 -13.47 -10.66
N TYR A 75 -12.38 -13.61 -11.66
CA TYR A 75 -12.71 -12.55 -12.65
C TYR A 75 -11.49 -11.77 -13.18
N GLY A 76 -10.44 -12.48 -13.62
CA GLY A 76 -9.23 -11.85 -14.15
C GLY A 76 -8.15 -11.50 -13.12
N LEU A 77 -8.49 -11.48 -11.82
CA LEU A 77 -7.50 -11.36 -10.76
C LEU A 77 -6.74 -12.66 -10.60
N LEU A 78 -5.41 -12.57 -10.52
CA LEU A 78 -4.48 -13.68 -10.39
C LEU A 78 -3.59 -13.46 -9.17
N ILE A 79 -3.49 -14.48 -8.33
CA ILE A 79 -2.63 -14.48 -7.14
C ILE A 79 -1.40 -15.32 -7.44
N VAL A 80 -0.26 -14.64 -7.58
CA VAL A 80 1.03 -15.28 -7.83
C VAL A 80 1.75 -15.51 -6.51
N ARG A 81 1.68 -16.73 -5.98
CA ARG A 81 2.37 -17.10 -4.72
C ARG A 81 3.82 -17.53 -4.96
N GLY A 82 4.77 -16.99 -4.22
CA GLY A 82 6.18 -17.36 -4.30
C GLY A 82 6.86 -17.44 -2.94
N LYS A 83 7.88 -18.30 -2.83
CA LYS A 83 8.75 -18.37 -1.65
C LYS A 83 10.13 -17.74 -1.86
N ARG A 84 10.45 -17.35 -3.11
CA ARG A 84 11.79 -16.86 -3.50
C ARG A 84 12.18 -15.55 -2.79
N GLY A 85 11.22 -14.72 -2.39
CA GLY A 85 11.47 -13.47 -1.67
C GLY A 85 11.86 -13.65 -0.19
N PHE A 86 11.55 -14.81 0.42
CA PHE A 86 11.77 -15.03 1.85
C PHE A 86 13.25 -15.03 2.24
N GLY A 87 14.12 -15.57 1.39
CA GLY A 87 15.56 -15.59 1.65
C GLY A 87 16.16 -14.19 1.73
N LEU A 88 15.77 -13.31 0.81
CA LEU A 88 16.23 -11.92 0.79
C LEU A 88 15.73 -11.14 2.03
N MET A 89 14.45 -11.29 2.36
CA MET A 89 13.85 -10.65 3.54
C MET A 89 14.53 -11.11 4.84
N ALA A 90 14.75 -12.42 5.00
CA ALA A 90 15.40 -12.99 6.17
C ALA A 90 16.88 -12.57 6.27
N TRP A 91 17.59 -12.55 5.14
CA TRP A 91 18.97 -12.07 5.08
C TRP A 91 19.07 -10.60 5.50
N PHE A 92 18.20 -9.75 4.95
CA PHE A 92 18.18 -8.32 5.25
C PHE A 92 17.85 -8.06 6.73
N ALA A 93 16.82 -8.73 7.24
CA ALA A 93 16.44 -8.68 8.65
C ALA A 93 17.59 -9.08 9.57
N LYS A 94 18.31 -10.17 9.27
CA LYS A 94 19.44 -10.63 10.08
C LYS A 94 20.66 -9.70 10.00
N ARG A 95 20.93 -9.13 8.83
CA ARG A 95 22.09 -8.25 8.60
C ARG A 95 21.98 -6.91 9.32
N PHE A 96 20.78 -6.33 9.34
CA PHE A 96 20.52 -4.99 9.86
C PHE A 96 19.58 -4.97 11.07
N GLU A 97 19.44 -6.09 11.78
CA GLU A 97 18.46 -6.26 12.86
C GLU A 97 18.45 -5.09 13.87
N PRO A 98 19.60 -4.63 14.42
CA PRO A 98 19.59 -3.55 15.40
C PRO A 98 19.07 -2.23 14.81
N ALA A 99 19.51 -1.87 13.61
CA ALA A 99 19.10 -0.65 12.94
C ALA A 99 17.61 -0.66 12.57
N LEU A 100 17.10 -1.81 12.12
CA LEU A 100 15.70 -1.97 11.75
C LEU A 100 14.78 -1.94 12.98
N ARG A 101 15.23 -2.45 14.13
CA ARG A 101 14.52 -2.32 15.41
C ARG A 101 14.42 -0.86 15.84
N GLU A 102 15.52 -0.10 15.77
CA GLU A 102 15.46 1.35 16.08
C GLU A 102 14.58 2.11 15.06
N LEU A 103 14.58 1.72 13.78
CA LEU A 103 13.71 2.31 12.76
C LEU A 103 12.23 2.03 13.04
N MET A 104 11.88 0.84 13.49
CA MET A 104 10.51 0.51 13.93
C MET A 104 10.10 1.31 15.15
N ASP A 105 10.95 1.34 16.18
CA ASP A 105 10.77 2.11 17.41
C ASP A 105 10.52 3.60 17.07
N PHE A 106 11.32 4.13 16.13
CA PHE A 106 11.15 5.48 15.59
C PHE A 106 9.85 5.66 14.82
N GLY A 107 9.53 4.76 13.89
CA GLY A 107 8.30 4.81 13.09
C GLY A 107 7.04 4.78 13.96
N MET A 108 7.05 3.97 15.03
CA MET A 108 5.96 3.94 16.01
C MET A 108 5.88 5.24 16.83
N SER A 109 7.02 5.80 17.22
CA SER A 109 7.07 7.10 17.93
C SER A 109 6.57 8.26 17.05
N LEU A 110 6.91 8.28 15.77
CA LEU A 110 6.40 9.28 14.81
C LEU A 110 4.91 9.06 14.50
N GLY A 111 4.51 7.81 14.33
CA GLY A 111 3.14 7.43 13.97
C GLY A 111 2.12 7.83 15.04
N PHE A 112 2.46 7.58 16.31
CA PHE A 112 1.55 7.74 17.45
C PHE A 112 1.96 8.84 18.45
N GLY A 113 3.07 9.54 18.19
CA GLY A 113 3.49 10.72 18.93
C GLY A 113 4.16 10.44 20.28
N ILE A 114 4.29 11.50 21.08
CA ILE A 114 5.00 11.46 22.38
C ILE A 114 4.27 10.59 23.40
N LEU A 115 2.93 10.57 23.38
CA LEU A 115 2.14 9.77 24.33
C LEU A 115 2.44 8.28 24.18
N TYR A 116 2.50 7.79 22.93
CA TYR A 116 2.85 6.41 22.66
C TYR A 116 4.32 6.11 22.97
N SER A 117 5.21 7.05 22.67
CA SER A 117 6.64 6.94 23.00
C SER A 117 6.85 6.77 24.52
N HIS A 118 6.04 7.44 25.34
CA HIS A 118 6.08 7.29 26.80
C HIS A 118 5.67 5.87 27.24
N LEU A 119 4.61 5.32 26.63
CA LEU A 119 4.16 3.95 26.92
C LEU A 119 5.18 2.90 26.48
N LEU A 120 5.80 3.08 25.31
CA LEU A 120 6.76 2.14 24.73
C LEU A 120 8.11 2.13 25.48
N PHE A 121 8.56 3.29 25.96
CA PHE A 121 9.88 3.46 26.60
C PHE A 121 9.80 3.75 28.11
N LYS A 122 8.71 3.36 28.77
CA LYS A 122 8.49 3.59 30.21
C LYS A 122 9.69 3.16 31.06
N ASP A 123 10.30 2.02 30.73
CA ASP A 123 11.43 1.44 31.46
C ASP A 123 12.81 1.90 30.92
N LYS A 124 12.85 2.76 29.89
CA LYS A 124 14.07 3.17 29.18
C LYS A 124 14.11 4.70 28.99
N PRO A 125 14.43 5.49 30.03
CA PRO A 125 14.31 6.95 29.99
C PRO A 125 15.20 7.62 28.94
N LYS A 126 16.41 7.09 28.69
CA LYS A 126 17.30 7.60 27.64
C LYS A 126 16.69 7.46 26.24
N LYS A 127 16.03 6.33 25.96
CA LYS A 127 15.34 6.10 24.69
C LYS A 127 14.14 7.01 24.54
N PHE A 128 13.34 7.16 25.60
CA PHE A 128 12.19 8.05 25.63
C PHE A 128 12.57 9.50 25.25
N ILE A 129 13.65 10.03 25.85
CA ILE A 129 14.11 11.40 25.58
C ILE A 129 14.52 11.56 24.12
N ILE A 130 15.32 10.64 23.59
CA ILE A 130 15.78 10.70 22.19
C ILE A 130 14.59 10.68 21.22
N HIS A 131 13.65 9.74 21.40
CA HIS A 131 12.50 9.61 20.52
C HIS A 131 11.57 10.81 20.62
N SER A 132 11.33 11.33 21.83
CA SER A 132 10.53 12.54 22.02
C SER A 132 11.16 13.75 21.35
N LEU A 133 12.49 13.92 21.45
CA LEU A 133 13.21 14.99 20.76
C LEU A 133 13.11 14.87 19.23
N LEU A 134 13.22 13.65 18.69
CA LEU A 134 13.07 13.42 17.26
C LEU A 134 11.64 13.71 16.78
N VAL A 135 10.62 13.30 17.54
CA VAL A 135 9.21 13.62 17.26
C VAL A 135 9.00 15.14 17.28
N VAL A 136 9.49 15.84 18.31
CA VAL A 136 9.42 17.30 18.40
C VAL A 136 10.11 17.95 17.20
N ALA A 137 11.31 17.51 16.83
CA ALA A 137 12.06 18.05 15.70
C ALA A 137 11.33 17.84 14.36
N PHE A 138 10.82 16.63 14.13
CA PHE A 138 10.04 16.32 12.93
C PHE A 138 8.79 17.18 12.84
N PHE A 139 8.00 17.26 13.92
CA PHE A 139 6.77 18.04 13.89
C PHE A 139 7.02 19.55 13.86
N ALA A 140 8.07 20.05 14.50
CA ALA A 140 8.45 21.47 14.41
C ALA A 140 8.83 21.84 12.97
N TRP A 141 9.58 20.96 12.29
CA TRP A 141 9.87 21.13 10.87
C TRP A 141 8.59 21.11 10.03
N THR A 142 7.68 20.14 10.22
CA THR A 142 6.40 20.13 9.50
C THR A 142 5.56 21.37 9.78
N TYR A 143 5.49 21.83 11.04
CA TYR A 143 4.75 23.04 11.39
C TYR A 143 5.28 24.26 10.65
N PHE A 144 6.61 24.41 10.54
CA PHE A 144 7.20 25.49 9.76
C PHE A 144 6.81 25.44 8.28
N GLN A 145 6.70 24.24 7.68
CA GLN A 145 6.23 24.09 6.30
C GLN A 145 4.75 24.42 6.14
N PHE A 146 3.90 24.10 7.12
CA PHE A 146 2.44 24.21 7.03
C PHE A 146 1.83 25.46 7.66
N ILE A 147 2.59 26.25 8.41
CA ILE A 147 2.10 27.48 9.06
C ILE A 147 1.53 28.50 8.06
N GLN A 148 2.03 28.48 6.82
CA GLN A 148 1.56 29.33 5.73
C GLN A 148 0.21 28.88 5.14
N VAL A 149 -0.22 27.64 5.40
CA VAL A 149 -1.44 27.03 4.85
C VAL A 149 -2.57 27.06 5.87
N ILE A 150 -2.26 26.71 7.14
CA ILE A 150 -3.25 26.58 8.23
C ILE A 150 -2.84 27.55 9.34
N GLY A 151 -2.65 28.83 9.01
CA GLY A 151 -2.23 29.84 9.98
C GLY A 151 -3.22 30.01 11.15
N GLY A 152 -2.74 30.63 12.24
CA GLY A 152 -3.58 30.97 13.39
C GLY A 152 -3.85 29.82 14.37
N ALA A 153 -4.90 29.95 15.17
CA ALA A 153 -5.21 29.03 16.28
C ALA A 153 -5.41 27.57 15.84
N MET A 154 -5.95 27.35 14.63
CA MET A 154 -6.16 26.02 14.09
C MET A 154 -4.84 25.32 13.78
N GLY A 155 -3.86 26.02 13.20
CA GLY A 155 -2.52 25.45 12.93
C GLY A 155 -1.79 25.05 14.19
N SER A 156 -1.82 25.91 15.20
CA SER A 156 -1.23 25.61 16.51
C SER A 156 -1.89 24.39 17.17
N LEU A 157 -3.22 24.27 17.06
CA LEU A 157 -3.95 23.11 17.57
C LEU A 157 -3.56 21.83 16.84
N VAL A 158 -3.53 21.84 15.50
CA VAL A 158 -3.12 20.69 14.68
C VAL A 158 -1.69 20.28 15.02
N PHE A 159 -0.78 21.24 15.21
CA PHE A 159 0.58 20.96 15.64
C PHE A 159 0.64 20.30 17.01
N LEU A 160 -0.05 20.83 18.02
CA LEU A 160 -0.07 20.26 19.36
C LEU A 160 -0.65 18.84 19.37
N LEU A 161 -1.75 18.61 18.64
CA LEU A 161 -2.32 17.27 18.51
C LEU A 161 -1.35 16.32 17.79
N SER A 162 -0.70 16.77 16.73
CA SER A 162 0.28 15.97 15.98
C SER A 162 1.52 15.64 16.81
N LEU A 163 1.95 16.54 17.70
CA LEU A 163 3.04 16.30 18.63
C LEU A 163 2.68 15.20 19.65
N LEU A 164 1.45 15.21 20.15
CA LEU A 164 0.98 14.25 21.16
C LEU A 164 0.63 12.89 20.57
N LEU A 165 -0.04 12.87 19.42
CA LEU A 165 -0.66 11.68 18.80
C LEU A 165 -0.01 11.28 17.47
N GLY A 166 1.02 11.99 17.03
CA GLY A 166 1.83 11.64 15.86
C GLY A 166 1.18 11.93 14.52
N LEU A 167 1.67 11.23 13.49
CA LEU A 167 1.18 11.31 12.11
C LEU A 167 -0.29 10.91 12.00
N PHE A 168 -0.79 10.08 12.92
CA PHE A 168 -2.21 9.73 12.98
C PHE A 168 -3.10 10.97 13.16
N ALA A 169 -2.77 11.83 14.13
CA ALA A 169 -3.53 13.06 14.33
C ALA A 169 -3.34 14.05 13.19
N LEU A 170 -2.11 14.20 12.67
CA LEU A 170 -1.86 15.06 11.51
C LEU A 170 -2.72 14.66 10.30
N GLY A 171 -2.73 13.35 9.97
CA GLY A 171 -3.52 12.81 8.87
C GLY A 171 -5.02 12.99 9.10
N TYR A 172 -5.51 12.71 10.31
CA TYR A 172 -6.92 12.89 10.65
C TYR A 172 -7.36 14.36 10.59
N SER A 173 -6.53 15.28 11.10
CA SER A 173 -6.75 16.72 11.00
C SER A 173 -6.81 17.18 9.54
N PHE A 174 -5.93 16.67 8.68
CA PHE A 174 -5.96 16.98 7.26
C PHE A 174 -7.27 16.52 6.60
N LEU A 175 -7.72 15.30 6.88
CA LEU A 175 -9.00 14.79 6.38
C LEU A 175 -10.19 15.67 6.82
N ILE A 176 -10.22 16.09 8.09
CA ILE A 176 -11.27 16.98 8.61
C ILE A 176 -11.24 18.33 7.88
N ILE A 177 -10.08 18.98 7.80
CA ILE A 177 -9.94 20.30 7.17
C ILE A 177 -10.31 20.24 5.69
N SER A 178 -9.85 19.22 4.96
CA SER A 178 -10.23 18.98 3.58
C SER A 178 -11.74 18.76 3.42
N SER A 179 -12.36 18.00 4.33
CA SER A 179 -13.81 17.75 4.31
C SER A 179 -14.60 19.04 4.52
N PHE A 180 -14.20 19.87 5.49
CA PHE A 180 -14.80 21.18 5.72
C PHE A 180 -14.62 22.14 4.53
N ASN A 181 -13.44 22.14 3.89
CA ASN A 181 -13.17 22.97 2.71
C ASN A 181 -14.02 22.55 1.49
N ILE A 182 -14.22 21.25 1.28
CA ILE A 182 -15.10 20.73 0.23
C ILE A 182 -16.55 21.15 0.51
N LEU A 183 -17.02 20.95 1.75
CA LEU A 183 -18.38 21.29 2.14
C LEU A 183 -18.66 22.80 2.03
N SER A 184 -17.73 23.65 2.50
CA SER A 184 -17.87 25.11 2.42
C SER A 184 -17.88 25.61 0.97
N TYR A 185 -17.04 25.04 0.10
CA TYR A 185 -17.04 25.35 -1.33
C TYR A 185 -18.39 25.04 -1.96
N TYR A 186 -18.93 23.83 -1.76
CA TYR A 186 -20.22 23.47 -2.35
C TYR A 186 -21.39 24.21 -1.72
N TYR A 187 -21.35 24.50 -0.41
CA TYR A 187 -22.35 25.33 0.26
C TYR A 187 -22.40 26.74 -0.36
N SER A 188 -21.26 27.40 -0.52
CA SER A 188 -21.22 28.73 -1.15
C SER A 188 -21.71 28.72 -2.60
N LYS A 189 -21.33 27.70 -3.38
CA LYS A 189 -21.74 27.55 -4.78
C LYS A 189 -23.23 27.30 -4.96
N PHE A 190 -23.81 26.38 -4.17
CA PHE A 190 -25.20 25.93 -4.36
C PHE A 190 -26.22 26.73 -3.55
N ILE A 191 -25.87 27.16 -2.32
CA ILE A 191 -26.81 27.85 -1.42
C ILE A 191 -26.70 29.36 -1.56
N LEU A 192 -25.47 29.88 -1.60
CA LEU A 192 -25.24 31.33 -1.68
C LEU A 192 -25.13 31.84 -3.11
N ASN A 193 -25.10 30.95 -4.12
CA ASN A 193 -24.84 31.28 -5.53
C ASN A 193 -23.54 32.09 -5.74
N VAL A 194 -22.56 31.89 -4.87
CA VAL A 194 -21.22 32.50 -4.96
C VAL A 194 -20.23 31.41 -5.32
N VAL A 195 -19.48 31.59 -6.41
CA VAL A 195 -18.37 30.69 -6.75
C VAL A 195 -17.10 31.27 -6.13
N PRO A 196 -16.49 30.60 -5.13
CA PRO A 196 -15.23 31.06 -4.55
C PRO A 196 -14.14 31.16 -5.61
N ALA A 197 -13.32 32.21 -5.55
CA ALA A 197 -12.17 32.35 -6.43
C ALA A 197 -11.11 31.28 -6.11
N GLY A 198 -10.86 30.38 -7.06
CA GLY A 198 -9.86 29.31 -6.94
C GLY A 198 -10.31 28.00 -7.56
N PRO A 199 -9.38 27.04 -7.75
CA PRO A 199 -9.73 25.70 -8.20
C PRO A 199 -10.64 25.02 -7.17
N ALA A 200 -11.57 24.19 -7.64
CA ALA A 200 -12.40 23.39 -6.76
C ALA A 200 -11.51 22.53 -5.84
N PRO A 201 -11.83 22.38 -4.55
CA PRO A 201 -11.05 21.55 -3.65
C PRO A 201 -11.02 20.11 -4.18
N ALA A 202 -9.82 19.57 -4.41
CA ALA A 202 -9.66 18.18 -4.81
C ALA A 202 -10.09 17.26 -3.66
N ALA A 203 -10.84 16.20 -3.96
CA ALA A 203 -11.12 15.15 -3.00
C ALA A 203 -9.79 14.57 -2.50
N GLY A 204 -9.60 14.53 -1.17
CA GLY A 204 -8.29 14.40 -0.49
C GLY A 204 -7.48 13.13 -0.76
N ALA A 205 -7.94 12.24 -1.63
CA ALA A 205 -7.15 11.13 -2.17
C ALA A 205 -7.55 10.92 -3.62
N MET A 206 -6.81 11.54 -4.56
CA MET A 206 -6.94 11.18 -5.97
C MET A 206 -6.25 9.82 -6.16
N PRO A 207 -6.96 8.77 -6.62
CA PRO A 207 -6.33 7.49 -6.91
C PRO A 207 -5.19 7.70 -7.91
N VAL A 208 -4.00 7.18 -7.60
CA VAL A 208 -2.88 7.22 -8.54
C VAL A 208 -3.14 6.20 -9.64
N ILE A 209 -3.61 6.67 -10.79
CA ILE A 209 -3.93 5.85 -11.95
C ILE A 209 -2.94 6.22 -13.06
N PRO A 210 -2.00 5.32 -13.40
CA PRO A 210 -1.10 5.52 -14.54
C PRO A 210 -1.89 5.81 -15.82
N GLY A 211 -1.51 6.86 -16.53
CA GLY A 211 -2.19 7.33 -17.75
C GLY A 211 -3.30 8.36 -17.54
N ILE A 212 -3.75 8.59 -16.30
CA ILE A 212 -4.72 9.65 -15.96
C ILE A 212 -4.07 10.70 -15.05
N THR A 213 -3.48 10.26 -13.93
CA THR A 213 -2.94 11.17 -12.91
C THR A 213 -1.43 11.33 -13.00
N ILE A 214 -0.75 10.34 -13.56
CA ILE A 214 0.70 10.32 -13.78
C ILE A 214 1.03 9.66 -15.12
N PRO A 215 2.19 9.99 -15.74
CA PRO A 215 2.67 9.30 -16.93
C PRO A 215 2.67 7.77 -16.77
N PHE A 216 2.29 7.07 -17.83
CA PHE A 216 1.88 5.67 -17.73
C PHE A 216 3.04 4.73 -17.33
N TRP A 217 4.16 4.81 -18.03
CA TRP A 217 5.30 3.91 -17.79
C TRP A 217 5.96 4.19 -16.44
N GLU A 218 6.10 5.47 -16.11
CA GLU A 218 6.58 5.96 -14.84
C GLU A 218 5.65 5.52 -13.70
N GLY A 219 4.34 5.53 -13.92
CA GLY A 219 3.35 5.08 -12.95
C GLY A 219 3.38 3.58 -12.69
N ILE A 220 3.51 2.75 -13.73
CA ILE A 220 3.69 1.31 -13.54
C ILE A 220 4.98 1.02 -12.78
N ILE A 221 6.09 1.63 -13.18
CA ILE A 221 7.38 1.42 -12.53
C ILE A 221 7.31 1.87 -11.06
N ALA A 222 6.71 3.03 -10.80
CA ALA A 222 6.51 3.53 -9.44
C ALA A 222 5.67 2.57 -8.59
N ILE A 223 4.54 2.06 -9.10
CA ILE A 223 3.69 1.10 -8.38
C ILE A 223 4.47 -0.18 -8.06
N ILE A 224 5.20 -0.73 -9.03
CA ILE A 224 6.01 -1.94 -8.82
C ILE A 224 7.05 -1.71 -7.74
N ILE A 225 7.78 -0.60 -7.79
CA ILE A 225 8.82 -0.26 -6.81
C ILE A 225 8.20 -0.07 -5.43
N VAL A 226 7.17 0.78 -5.30
CA VAL A 226 6.53 1.09 -4.03
C VAL A 226 5.92 -0.16 -3.40
N ALA A 227 5.15 -0.94 -4.17
CA ALA A 227 4.56 -2.18 -3.66
C ALA A 227 5.65 -3.19 -3.26
N SER A 228 6.71 -3.34 -4.06
CA SER A 228 7.82 -4.25 -3.72
C SER A 228 8.49 -3.84 -2.42
N VAL A 229 8.85 -2.56 -2.26
CA VAL A 229 9.49 -2.05 -1.04
C VAL A 229 8.55 -2.15 0.17
N HIS A 230 7.26 -1.85 -0.01
CA HIS A 230 6.24 -1.95 1.02
C HIS A 230 6.12 -3.38 1.57
N GLU A 231 5.99 -4.35 0.68
CA GLU A 231 5.90 -5.77 1.05
C GLU A 231 7.21 -6.31 1.62
N LEU A 232 8.35 -5.86 1.09
CA LEU A 232 9.65 -6.17 1.68
C LEU A 232 9.75 -5.66 3.12
N ALA A 233 9.27 -4.45 3.40
CA ALA A 233 9.25 -3.90 4.76
C ALA A 233 8.39 -4.76 5.70
N HIS A 234 7.19 -5.18 5.26
CA HIS A 234 6.34 -6.11 6.03
C HIS A 234 7.01 -7.45 6.29
N GLY A 235 7.65 -8.03 5.26
CA GLY A 235 8.36 -9.29 5.38
C GLY A 235 9.60 -9.22 6.30
N VAL A 236 10.38 -8.15 6.19
CA VAL A 236 11.53 -7.89 7.07
C VAL A 236 11.06 -7.72 8.52
N MET A 237 10.02 -6.93 8.74
CA MET A 237 9.39 -6.71 10.05
C MET A 237 8.92 -8.03 10.69
N CYS A 238 8.22 -8.88 9.93
CA CYS A 238 7.81 -10.19 10.41
C CYS A 238 9.00 -11.05 10.86
N ASN A 239 10.11 -11.04 10.10
CA ASN A 239 11.32 -11.77 10.48
C ASN A 239 11.97 -11.24 11.77
N ILE A 240 12.00 -9.92 11.98
CA ILE A 240 12.55 -9.29 13.20
C ILE A 240 11.71 -9.63 14.43
N VAL A 241 10.39 -9.62 14.31
CA VAL A 241 9.46 -9.99 15.40
C VAL A 241 9.33 -11.52 15.53
N LYS A 242 10.06 -12.29 14.72
CA LYS A 242 10.05 -13.77 14.67
C LYS A 242 8.66 -14.35 14.36
N LEU A 243 7.86 -13.59 13.60
CA LEU A 243 6.60 -14.04 13.02
C LEU A 243 6.89 -14.84 11.75
N ARG A 244 6.29 -16.01 11.66
CA ARG A 244 6.44 -16.88 10.48
C ARG A 244 5.64 -16.28 9.33
N ILE A 245 6.21 -16.23 8.14
CA ILE A 245 5.50 -15.83 6.93
C ILE A 245 4.98 -17.10 6.23
N LYS A 246 3.68 -17.17 5.93
CA LYS A 246 3.05 -18.32 5.25
C LYS A 246 3.27 -18.26 3.74
N SER A 247 3.05 -17.09 3.16
CA SER A 247 3.06 -16.86 1.72
C SER A 247 3.49 -15.43 1.46
N SER A 248 4.16 -15.19 0.33
CA SER A 248 4.23 -13.84 -0.26
C SER A 248 3.98 -13.96 -1.75
N GLY A 249 3.66 -12.84 -2.40
CA GLY A 249 3.26 -12.91 -3.79
C GLY A 249 2.90 -11.57 -4.41
N ALA A 250 2.45 -11.64 -5.65
CA ALA A 250 1.90 -10.52 -6.41
C ALA A 250 0.43 -10.77 -6.74
N LEU A 251 -0.36 -9.71 -6.74
CA LEU A 251 -1.73 -9.68 -7.23
C LEU A 251 -1.74 -9.00 -8.60
N LEU A 252 -2.13 -9.74 -9.63
CA LEU A 252 -2.22 -9.24 -11.00
C LEU A 252 -3.69 -9.14 -11.43
N PHE A 253 -4.06 -8.14 -12.22
CA PHE A 253 -5.27 -8.13 -13.03
C PHE A 253 -4.90 -8.38 -14.47
N GLY A 254 -5.21 -9.56 -15.00
CA GLY A 254 -4.67 -9.96 -16.30
C GLY A 254 -3.14 -9.90 -16.29
N PHE A 255 -2.56 -8.94 -17.02
CA PHE A 255 -1.10 -8.70 -17.03
C PHE A 255 -0.64 -7.57 -16.10
N LEU A 256 -1.55 -6.72 -15.60
CA LEU A 256 -1.21 -5.54 -14.80
C LEU A 256 -0.95 -5.92 -13.34
N PRO A 257 0.19 -5.51 -12.74
CA PRO A 257 0.41 -5.66 -11.31
C PRO A 257 -0.42 -4.63 -10.54
N ILE A 258 -1.42 -5.09 -9.79
CA ILE A 258 -2.23 -4.21 -8.92
C ILE A 258 -1.60 -4.11 -7.54
N GLY A 259 -0.90 -5.15 -7.10
CA GLY A 259 -0.31 -5.16 -5.77
C GLY A 259 0.62 -6.33 -5.53
N ALA A 260 1.21 -6.34 -4.34
CA ALA A 260 1.94 -7.46 -3.79
C ALA A 260 1.42 -7.73 -2.38
N PHE A 261 1.73 -8.90 -1.82
CA PHE A 261 1.30 -9.26 -0.48
C PHE A 261 2.33 -10.12 0.23
N VAL A 262 2.38 -9.99 1.56
CA VAL A 262 3.06 -10.87 2.51
C VAL A 262 2.03 -11.31 3.55
N GLU A 263 1.81 -12.61 3.64
CA GLU A 263 0.82 -13.22 4.53
C GLU A 263 1.52 -13.72 5.81
N PRO A 264 1.40 -13.01 6.95
CA PRO A 264 1.93 -13.47 8.23
C PRO A 264 1.12 -14.66 8.78
N ASP A 265 1.78 -15.52 9.55
CA ASP A 265 1.14 -16.65 10.25
C ASP A 265 0.48 -16.18 11.54
N GLU A 266 -0.76 -15.69 11.42
CA GLU A 266 -1.51 -15.17 12.57
C GLU A 266 -1.99 -16.25 13.55
N GLU A 267 -1.92 -17.54 13.20
CA GLU A 267 -2.36 -18.65 14.07
C GLU A 267 -1.54 -18.73 15.37
N LYS A 268 -0.36 -18.08 15.41
CA LYS A 268 0.48 -18.00 16.61
C LYS A 268 0.06 -16.92 17.61
N PHE A 269 -0.86 -16.00 17.27
CA PHE A 269 -1.35 -14.97 18.21
C PHE A 269 -2.50 -15.44 19.11
N LYS A 270 -2.97 -16.69 18.96
CA LYS A 270 -4.14 -17.21 19.68
C LYS A 270 -3.83 -17.93 21.01
N ASN A 271 -2.64 -17.73 21.58
CA ASN A 271 -2.25 -18.35 22.86
C ASN A 271 -1.94 -17.29 23.92
#